data_AF-A0A9W4GPR2-F1
#
_entry.id   AF-A0A9W4GPR2-F1
#
_cell.length_a   1.000
_cell.length_b   1.000
_cell.length_c   1.000
_cell.angle_alpha   90.00
_cell.angle_beta   90.00
_cell.angle_gamma   90.00
#
_symmetry.space_group_name_H-M   'P 1'
#
loop_
_entity.id
_entity.type
_entity.pdbx_description
1 polymer ?
#
loop_
_entity_poly.entity_id
_entity_poly.type
_entity_poly.pdbx_seq_one_letter_code
_entity_poly.pdbx_strand_id
1 'polypeptide(L)'
;MLFPELAAYRGTTTRLHPRPGSPQTSASSVGGPMLWPADEPWPVCGEAHGRGRGRRPVDIHRYRRVLATAWARNQVAGPTEEERELLNELHREHRIPGSSETDPLPMIGLAQLYRRDVPDLPNGPDGCDLLQVFWCPFNAHGPGGYGLELRLCWRRSAEVGEVLTPQPQPVVVGSDGFVPEPCVLHPEQVVTYPFAGLLPEDLCARIDAWDEAQEEAGPSTDGNAAEPIGYQYDLSIPPGWRVGGFASWHATDPYPMDCQTCRTPMRLLLTIDSSEWDGGSGSWKPREDQDLPTHRCATPTEVTVGRFDELNLFACPTDPSHPHRWSIQ
;
A
#
# COMPACT_ATOMS: atom_id res chain seq x y z
N MET A 1 24.02 9.40 19.60
CA MET A 1 22.92 8.44 19.40
C MET A 1 22.11 8.48 20.67
N LEU A 2 20.83 8.87 20.60
CA LEU A 2 20.00 9.19 21.75
C LEU A 2 19.71 7.97 22.63
N PHE A 3 19.59 6.79 22.00
CA PHE A 3 19.47 5.48 22.64
C PHE A 3 20.43 4.49 21.95
N PRO A 4 21.62 4.24 22.51
CA PRO A 4 22.61 3.32 21.92
C PRO A 4 22.07 1.90 21.69
N GLU A 5 21.15 1.44 22.53
CA GLU A 5 20.56 0.11 22.51
C GLU A 5 19.76 -0.16 21.23
N LEU A 6 19.19 0.89 20.61
CA LEU A 6 18.50 0.79 19.32
C LEU A 6 19.38 0.24 18.20
N ALA A 7 20.72 0.35 18.32
CA ALA A 7 21.64 -0.21 17.34
C ALA A 7 21.45 -1.72 17.14
N ALA A 8 21.04 -2.46 18.17
CA ALA A 8 20.77 -3.90 18.09
C ALA A 8 19.47 -4.23 17.32
N TYR A 9 18.58 -3.26 17.16
CA TYR A 9 17.27 -3.39 16.52
C TYR A 9 17.23 -2.76 15.12
N ARG A 10 18.37 -2.26 14.64
CA ARG A 10 18.48 -1.61 13.35
C ARG A 10 18.12 -2.57 12.21
N GLY A 11 17.19 -2.16 11.36
CA GLY A 11 16.83 -2.85 10.12
C GLY A 11 16.88 -1.92 8.91
N THR A 12 16.50 -2.47 7.76
CA THR A 12 16.29 -1.72 6.51
C THR A 12 14.89 -1.96 5.97
N THR A 13 14.36 -0.96 5.27
CA THR A 13 13.13 -1.06 4.48
C THR A 13 13.34 -0.29 3.18
N THR A 14 12.74 -0.78 2.10
CA THR A 14 12.76 -0.10 0.81
C THR A 14 11.43 0.63 0.65
N ARG A 15 11.45 1.95 0.73
CA ARG A 15 10.31 2.82 0.38
C ARG A 15 10.14 2.81 -1.13
N LEU A 16 8.92 2.69 -1.63
CA LEU A 16 8.65 2.49 -3.05
C LEU A 16 8.37 3.79 -3.82
N HIS A 17 7.94 4.85 -3.11
CA HIS A 17 7.68 6.18 -3.66
C HIS A 17 6.93 6.14 -5.01
N PRO A 18 5.68 5.63 -5.05
CA PRO A 18 4.91 5.56 -6.28
C PRO A 18 4.68 6.96 -6.86
N ARG A 19 4.83 7.12 -8.17
CA ARG A 19 4.55 8.36 -8.89
C ARG A 19 3.65 8.08 -10.08
N PRO A 20 2.61 8.89 -10.36
CA PRO A 20 1.74 8.67 -11.51
C PRO A 20 2.54 8.55 -12.81
N GLY A 21 2.27 7.51 -13.60
CA GLY A 21 3.07 7.19 -14.77
C GLY A 21 2.42 6.15 -15.67
N SER A 22 3.19 5.64 -16.64
CA SER A 22 2.76 4.57 -17.55
C SER A 22 3.78 3.43 -17.51
N PRO A 23 3.78 2.64 -16.42
CA PRO A 23 4.73 1.56 -16.24
C PRO A 23 4.56 0.46 -17.30
N GLN A 24 5.68 -0.16 -17.68
CA GLN A 24 5.69 -1.36 -18.51
C GLN A 24 5.70 -2.62 -17.63
N THR A 25 5.34 -3.77 -18.21
CA THR A 25 5.37 -5.07 -17.51
C THR A 25 6.78 -5.46 -17.07
N SER A 26 7.83 -4.89 -17.65
CA SER A 26 9.23 -5.12 -17.30
C SER A 26 9.74 -4.28 -16.12
N ALA A 27 8.90 -3.43 -15.52
CA ALA A 27 9.26 -2.57 -14.40
C ALA A 27 8.45 -2.90 -13.14
N SER A 28 9.03 -2.58 -11.98
CA SER A 28 8.26 -2.57 -10.74
C SER A 28 7.25 -1.41 -10.76
N SER A 29 6.00 -1.67 -10.36
CA SER A 29 4.91 -0.71 -10.46
C SER A 29 3.75 -1.00 -9.49
N VAL A 30 2.93 0.02 -9.27
CA VAL A 30 1.59 -0.08 -8.66
C VAL A 30 0.56 0.27 -9.72
N GLY A 31 -0.54 -0.49 -9.80
CA GLY A 31 -1.62 -0.28 -10.78
C GLY A 31 -1.21 -0.42 -12.26
N GLY A 32 0.02 -0.86 -12.52
CA GLY A 32 0.54 -1.10 -13.86
C GLY A 32 0.10 -2.45 -14.44
N PRO A 33 0.40 -2.70 -15.73
CA PRO A 33 0.15 -4.00 -16.34
C PRO A 33 1.02 -5.08 -15.69
N MET A 34 0.41 -6.22 -15.38
CA MET A 34 1.11 -7.40 -14.85
C MET A 34 1.86 -8.17 -15.95
N LEU A 35 3.07 -8.64 -15.66
CA LEU A 35 3.76 -9.65 -16.46
C LEU A 35 3.09 -11.01 -16.23
N TRP A 36 1.94 -11.23 -16.86
CA TRP A 36 1.13 -12.43 -16.70
C TRP A 36 1.10 -13.24 -18.01
N PRO A 37 1.41 -14.55 -18.01
CA PRO A 37 1.39 -15.36 -19.22
C PRO A 37 0.00 -15.50 -19.83
N ALA A 38 -0.10 -15.49 -21.17
CA ALA A 38 -1.36 -15.63 -21.89
C ALA A 38 -2.02 -17.01 -21.75
N ASP A 39 -1.24 -18.04 -21.43
CA ASP A 39 -1.68 -19.43 -21.24
C ASP A 39 -2.05 -19.78 -19.79
N GLU A 40 -1.88 -18.85 -18.85
CA GLU A 40 -2.27 -19.03 -17.45
C GLU A 40 -3.57 -18.29 -17.11
N PRO A 41 -4.52 -18.91 -16.40
CA PRO A 41 -5.75 -18.25 -15.98
C PRO A 41 -5.44 -17.09 -15.03
N TRP A 42 -6.09 -15.94 -15.26
CA TRP A 42 -5.95 -14.77 -14.39
C TRP A 42 -6.45 -15.07 -12.96
N PRO A 43 -5.83 -14.49 -11.90
CA PRO A 43 -6.31 -14.65 -10.54
C PRO A 43 -7.76 -14.18 -10.37
N VAL A 44 -8.60 -15.04 -9.80
CA VAL A 44 -10.00 -14.74 -9.49
C VAL A 44 -10.27 -14.94 -8.01
N CYS A 45 -11.15 -14.11 -7.45
CA CYS A 45 -11.74 -14.35 -6.16
C CYS A 45 -12.96 -15.27 -6.32
N GLY A 46 -12.97 -16.37 -5.55
CA GLY A 46 -14.08 -17.34 -5.49
C GLY A 46 -14.84 -17.35 -4.15
N GLU A 47 -14.45 -16.52 -3.19
CA GLU A 47 -15.08 -16.46 -1.87
C GLU A 47 -16.51 -15.94 -1.94
N ALA A 48 -17.43 -16.46 -1.12
CA ALA A 48 -18.80 -15.97 -1.12
C ALA A 48 -18.89 -14.55 -0.52
N HIS A 49 -19.19 -13.55 -1.35
CA HIS A 49 -19.49 -12.18 -0.89
C HIS A 49 -20.30 -11.39 -1.92
N GLY A 50 -20.94 -10.30 -1.46
CA GLY A 50 -21.65 -9.38 -2.34
C GLY A 50 -20.71 -8.76 -3.39
N ARG A 51 -21.01 -8.99 -4.66
CA ARG A 51 -20.23 -8.50 -5.83
C ARG A 51 -21.07 -7.93 -6.97
N GLY A 52 -22.39 -7.94 -6.82
CA GLY A 52 -23.35 -7.58 -7.87
C GLY A 52 -23.62 -6.07 -8.00
N ARG A 53 -22.94 -5.22 -7.23
CA ARG A 53 -23.14 -3.77 -7.25
C ARG A 53 -21.82 -3.04 -6.98
N GLY A 54 -21.59 -1.94 -7.69
CA GLY A 54 -20.42 -1.10 -7.49
C GLY A 54 -20.19 -0.10 -8.62
N ARG A 55 -19.06 0.60 -8.60
CA ARG A 55 -18.66 1.52 -9.69
C ARG A 55 -17.79 0.81 -10.73
N ARG A 56 -17.82 1.28 -11.98
CA ARG A 56 -16.96 0.71 -13.04
C ARG A 56 -15.53 1.26 -12.90
N PRO A 57 -14.47 0.43 -12.96
CA PRO A 57 -13.09 0.91 -12.91
C PRO A 57 -12.76 2.03 -13.91
N VAL A 58 -13.28 1.93 -15.13
CA VAL A 58 -13.09 2.96 -16.17
C VAL A 58 -13.70 4.31 -15.79
N ASP A 59 -14.83 4.31 -15.07
CA ASP A 59 -15.47 5.56 -14.61
C ASP A 59 -14.69 6.18 -13.45
N ILE A 60 -14.08 5.36 -12.59
CA ILE A 60 -13.22 5.81 -11.49
C ILE A 60 -11.99 6.54 -12.05
N HIS A 61 -11.26 5.93 -13.00
CA HIS A 61 -10.13 6.59 -13.66
C HIS A 61 -10.55 7.86 -14.42
N ARG A 62 -11.72 7.85 -15.05
CA ARG A 62 -12.24 9.05 -15.73
C ARG A 62 -12.61 10.16 -14.73
N TYR A 63 -13.24 9.80 -13.62
CA TYR A 63 -13.59 10.71 -12.53
C TYR A 63 -12.35 11.40 -11.96
N ARG A 64 -11.31 10.62 -11.61
CA ARG A 64 -10.03 11.14 -11.11
C ARG A 64 -9.34 12.07 -12.10
N ARG A 65 -9.29 11.73 -13.40
CA ARG A 65 -8.71 12.61 -14.44
C ARG A 65 -9.43 13.94 -14.59
N VAL A 66 -10.77 13.93 -14.54
CA VAL A 66 -11.57 15.17 -14.59
C VAL A 66 -11.26 16.05 -13.37
N LEU A 67 -11.24 15.46 -12.17
CA LEU A 67 -10.85 16.20 -10.96
C LEU A 67 -9.42 16.73 -11.03
N ALA A 68 -8.44 15.92 -11.42
CA ALA A 68 -7.06 16.36 -11.54
C ALA A 68 -6.94 17.55 -12.50
N THR A 69 -7.58 17.47 -13.67
CA THR A 69 -7.59 18.54 -14.67
C THR A 69 -8.25 19.81 -14.13
N ALA A 70 -9.40 19.68 -13.46
CA ALA A 70 -10.15 20.81 -12.93
C ALA A 70 -9.39 21.57 -11.84
N TRP A 71 -8.68 20.85 -10.98
CA TRP A 71 -7.92 21.43 -9.87
C TRP A 71 -6.53 21.94 -10.28
N ALA A 72 -5.99 21.49 -11.41
CA ALA A 72 -4.76 22.04 -11.99
C ALA A 72 -4.94 23.40 -12.70
N ARG A 73 -6.16 23.94 -12.77
CA ARG A 73 -6.44 25.22 -13.45
C ARG A 73 -6.01 26.41 -12.60
N ASN A 74 -5.20 27.29 -13.18
CA ASN A 74 -4.66 28.49 -12.52
C ASN A 74 -5.70 29.61 -12.25
N GLN A 75 -6.84 29.64 -12.96
CA GLN A 75 -7.76 30.79 -12.92
C GLN A 75 -8.96 30.58 -11.99
N VAL A 76 -9.55 29.39 -12.01
CA VAL A 76 -10.66 28.99 -11.12
C VAL A 76 -10.38 27.57 -10.69
N ALA A 77 -9.99 27.40 -9.42
CA ALA A 77 -9.71 26.09 -8.87
C ALA A 77 -11.02 25.30 -8.71
N GLY A 78 -11.08 24.14 -9.35
CA GLY A 78 -12.18 23.18 -9.19
C GLY A 78 -13.06 22.99 -10.43
N PRO A 79 -14.03 22.07 -10.36
CA PRO A 79 -14.83 21.66 -11.52
C PRO A 79 -15.86 22.71 -11.96
N THR A 80 -16.08 22.84 -13.28
CA THR A 80 -17.21 23.60 -13.85
C THR A 80 -18.54 22.89 -13.58
N GLU A 81 -19.67 23.54 -13.85
CA GLU A 81 -20.99 22.92 -13.67
C GLU A 81 -21.15 21.67 -14.56
N GLU A 82 -20.72 21.74 -15.81
CA GLU A 82 -20.75 20.61 -16.74
C GLU A 82 -19.87 19.46 -16.25
N GLU A 83 -18.72 19.77 -15.64
CA GLU A 83 -17.86 18.76 -15.03
C GLU A 83 -18.48 18.17 -13.77
N ARG A 84 -19.18 18.95 -12.96
CA ARG A 84 -19.94 18.44 -11.80
C ARG A 84 -21.03 17.48 -12.22
N GLU A 85 -21.76 17.79 -13.29
CA GLU A 85 -22.75 16.88 -13.88
C GLU A 85 -22.10 15.57 -14.36
N LEU A 86 -20.97 15.67 -15.08
CA LEU A 86 -20.20 14.51 -15.51
C LEU A 86 -19.67 13.69 -14.33
N LEU A 87 -19.12 14.33 -13.30
CA LEU A 87 -18.61 13.66 -12.10
C LEU A 87 -19.74 12.92 -11.38
N ASN A 88 -20.93 13.51 -11.27
CA ASN A 88 -22.12 12.86 -10.72
C ASN A 88 -22.56 11.65 -11.55
N GLU A 89 -22.45 11.72 -12.88
CA GLU A 89 -22.71 10.56 -13.75
C GLU A 89 -21.70 9.43 -13.53
N LEU A 90 -20.40 9.75 -13.50
CA LEU A 90 -19.32 8.78 -13.31
C LEU A 90 -19.32 8.17 -11.90
N HIS A 91 -19.90 8.86 -10.91
CA HIS A 91 -20.03 8.37 -9.55
C HIS A 91 -21.17 7.36 -9.36
N ARG A 92 -22.05 7.18 -10.35
CA ARG A 92 -23.18 6.26 -10.23
C ARG A 92 -22.69 4.82 -10.11
N GLU A 93 -23.32 4.09 -9.19
CA GLU A 93 -23.14 2.65 -9.08
C GLU A 93 -24.00 1.89 -10.08
N HIS A 94 -23.45 0.78 -10.56
CA HIS A 94 -24.07 -0.15 -11.49
C HIS A 94 -24.40 -1.45 -10.77
N ARG A 95 -25.45 -2.14 -11.25
CA ARG A 95 -25.79 -3.50 -10.82
C ARG A 95 -25.47 -4.49 -11.93
N ILE A 96 -24.98 -5.67 -11.57
CA ILE A 96 -24.77 -6.81 -12.46
C ILE A 96 -25.96 -7.76 -12.29
N PRO A 97 -26.93 -7.79 -13.22
CA PRO A 97 -28.08 -8.66 -13.09
C PRO A 97 -27.67 -10.13 -13.12
N GLY A 98 -28.19 -10.92 -12.17
CA GLY A 98 -27.96 -12.36 -12.13
C GLY A 98 -26.60 -12.80 -11.61
N SER A 99 -25.78 -11.89 -11.05
CA SER A 99 -24.51 -12.27 -10.41
C SER A 99 -24.76 -13.08 -9.14
N SER A 100 -24.09 -14.22 -9.02
CA SER A 100 -23.97 -14.98 -7.77
C SER A 100 -22.87 -14.39 -6.88
N GLU A 101 -22.97 -14.64 -5.58
CA GLU A 101 -21.92 -14.28 -4.59
C GLU A 101 -20.63 -15.08 -4.78
N THR A 102 -20.69 -16.19 -5.51
CA THR A 102 -19.57 -17.09 -5.79
C THR A 102 -19.11 -17.10 -7.25
N ASP A 103 -19.69 -16.24 -8.10
CA ASP A 103 -19.21 -16.12 -9.48
C ASP A 103 -17.74 -15.68 -9.49
N PRO A 104 -16.89 -16.28 -10.36
CA PRO A 104 -15.47 -15.95 -10.41
C PRO A 104 -15.28 -14.47 -10.76
N LEU A 105 -14.70 -13.71 -9.83
CA LEU A 105 -14.44 -12.29 -10.00
C LEU A 105 -12.96 -12.05 -10.28
N PRO A 106 -12.57 -11.49 -11.45
CA PRO A 106 -11.19 -11.09 -11.70
C PRO A 106 -10.66 -10.18 -10.59
N MET A 107 -9.54 -10.58 -9.99
CA MET A 107 -8.85 -9.75 -9.01
C MET A 107 -8.13 -8.60 -9.71
N ILE A 108 -8.02 -7.46 -9.02
CA ILE A 108 -7.24 -6.33 -9.53
C ILE A 108 -5.77 -6.61 -9.28
N GLY A 109 -4.95 -6.44 -10.33
CA GLY A 109 -3.50 -6.39 -10.20
C GLY A 109 -3.10 -5.11 -9.47
N LEU A 110 -2.67 -5.24 -8.22
CA LEU A 110 -2.36 -4.11 -7.36
C LEU A 110 -0.92 -3.64 -7.53
N ALA A 111 0.04 -4.56 -7.44
CA ALA A 111 1.46 -4.24 -7.56
C ALA A 111 2.25 -5.37 -8.19
N GLN A 112 3.36 -5.00 -8.84
CA GLN A 112 4.36 -5.92 -9.36
C GLN A 112 5.74 -5.42 -8.97
N LEU A 113 6.54 -6.26 -8.33
CA LEU A 113 7.83 -5.89 -7.75
C LEU A 113 8.92 -6.87 -8.19
N TYR A 114 9.90 -6.34 -8.92
CA TYR A 114 11.09 -7.08 -9.29
C TYR A 114 12.15 -6.95 -8.22
N ARG A 115 12.79 -8.08 -7.90
CA ARG A 115 13.89 -8.12 -6.94
C ARG A 115 15.09 -7.26 -7.30
N ARG A 116 15.35 -7.06 -8.60
CA ARG A 116 16.42 -6.17 -9.06
C ARG A 116 16.18 -4.70 -8.75
N ASP A 117 14.93 -4.30 -8.56
CA ASP A 117 14.54 -2.91 -8.32
C ASP A 117 14.34 -2.62 -6.82
N VAL A 118 14.06 -3.66 -6.01
CA VAL A 118 13.66 -3.53 -4.60
C VAL A 118 14.60 -4.34 -3.70
N PRO A 119 15.63 -3.70 -3.09
CA PRO A 119 16.66 -4.39 -2.30
C PRO A 119 16.14 -5.23 -1.12
N ASP A 120 15.13 -4.74 -0.39
CA ASP A 120 14.56 -5.45 0.77
C ASP A 120 13.50 -6.51 0.39
N LEU A 121 13.24 -6.72 -0.90
CA LEU A 121 12.33 -7.79 -1.35
C LEU A 121 13.02 -9.16 -1.17
N PRO A 122 12.45 -10.10 -0.40
CA PRO A 122 13.07 -11.38 -0.14
C PRO A 122 13.22 -12.22 -1.41
N ASN A 123 14.10 -13.23 -1.34
CA ASN A 123 14.17 -14.24 -2.39
C ASN A 123 12.81 -14.94 -2.50
N GLY A 124 12.25 -14.96 -3.71
CA GLY A 124 11.10 -15.81 -4.00
C GLY A 124 11.48 -17.29 -3.96
N PRO A 125 10.49 -18.18 -3.87
CA PRO A 125 10.71 -19.62 -3.93
C PRO A 125 11.29 -20.00 -5.31
N ASP A 126 12.10 -21.06 -5.36
CA ASP A 126 12.60 -21.66 -6.60
C ASP A 126 13.20 -20.67 -7.62
N GLY A 127 13.92 -19.66 -7.12
CA GLY A 127 14.58 -18.65 -7.95
C GLY A 127 13.65 -17.59 -8.54
N CYS A 128 12.40 -17.50 -8.10
CA CYS A 128 11.50 -16.42 -8.50
C CYS A 128 12.07 -15.04 -8.16
N ASP A 129 12.01 -14.13 -9.13
CA ASP A 129 12.56 -12.78 -9.07
C ASP A 129 11.48 -11.69 -9.18
N LEU A 130 10.22 -12.09 -9.33
CA LEU A 130 9.07 -11.22 -9.46
C LEU A 130 7.98 -11.60 -8.45
N LEU A 131 7.56 -10.63 -7.64
CA LEU A 131 6.37 -10.72 -6.80
C LEU A 131 5.23 -9.93 -7.45
N GLN A 132 4.07 -10.57 -7.61
CA GLN A 132 2.84 -9.93 -8.08
C GLN A 132 1.79 -10.02 -6.98
N VAL A 133 1.11 -8.90 -6.73
CA VAL A 133 0.10 -8.78 -5.68
C VAL A 133 -1.23 -8.43 -6.33
N PHE A 134 -2.25 -9.21 -6.01
CA PHE A 134 -3.62 -9.03 -6.46
C PHE A 134 -4.54 -8.94 -5.26
N TRP A 135 -5.66 -8.25 -5.41
CA TRP A 135 -6.70 -8.22 -4.39
C TRP A 135 -8.10 -8.26 -4.99
N CYS A 136 -9.05 -8.79 -4.20
CA CYS A 136 -10.45 -8.67 -4.51
C CYS A 136 -10.86 -7.19 -4.33
N PRO A 137 -11.57 -6.60 -5.30
CA PRO A 137 -12.01 -5.21 -5.20
C PRO A 137 -13.26 -5.02 -4.30
N PHE A 138 -13.43 -5.89 -3.32
CA PHE A 138 -14.49 -5.88 -2.32
C PHE A 138 -13.88 -6.26 -0.97
N ASN A 139 -14.46 -5.77 0.12
CA ASN A 139 -13.97 -5.97 1.49
C ASN A 139 -14.94 -6.77 2.38
N ALA A 140 -15.86 -7.51 1.78
CA ALA A 140 -16.83 -8.30 2.53
C ALA A 140 -16.37 -9.74 2.74
N HIS A 141 -15.09 -9.95 3.08
CA HIS A 141 -14.50 -11.28 3.24
C HIS A 141 -14.42 -11.74 4.70
N GLY A 142 -14.34 -13.06 4.86
CA GLY A 142 -14.12 -13.73 6.14
C GLY A 142 -15.34 -13.66 7.09
N PRO A 143 -15.23 -14.28 8.28
CA PRO A 143 -16.35 -14.41 9.21
C PRO A 143 -16.92 -13.07 9.70
N GLY A 144 -16.08 -12.03 9.74
CA GLY A 144 -16.48 -10.68 10.15
C GLY A 144 -17.17 -9.87 9.05
N GLY A 145 -17.08 -10.28 7.78
CA GLY A 145 -17.67 -9.54 6.65
C GLY A 145 -17.00 -8.19 6.35
N TYR A 146 -15.77 -7.97 6.84
CA TYR A 146 -14.97 -6.75 6.62
C TYR A 146 -13.52 -7.05 6.22
N GLY A 147 -13.21 -8.31 5.89
CA GLY A 147 -11.86 -8.74 5.50
C GLY A 147 -11.52 -8.44 4.05
N LEU A 148 -10.24 -8.56 3.71
CA LEU A 148 -9.72 -8.51 2.35
C LEU A 148 -9.36 -9.91 1.86
N GLU A 149 -9.46 -10.12 0.55
CA GLU A 149 -8.94 -11.32 -0.11
C GLU A 149 -7.77 -10.93 -1.02
N LEU A 150 -6.59 -11.47 -0.73
CA LEU A 150 -5.32 -11.13 -1.36
C LEU A 150 -4.70 -12.38 -2.00
N ARG A 151 -4.11 -12.21 -3.17
CA ARG A 151 -3.37 -13.27 -3.86
C ARG A 151 -1.97 -12.76 -4.19
N LEU A 152 -0.96 -13.45 -3.68
CA LEU A 152 0.44 -13.17 -3.99
C LEU A 152 0.97 -14.29 -4.89
N CYS A 153 1.60 -13.90 -5.99
CA CYS A 153 2.17 -14.81 -6.96
C CYS A 153 3.66 -14.51 -7.12
N TRP A 154 4.50 -15.51 -6.85
CA TRP A 154 5.92 -15.46 -7.17
C TRP A 154 6.17 -16.06 -8.55
N ARG A 155 7.02 -15.42 -9.33
CA ARG A 155 7.31 -15.83 -10.71
C ARG A 155 8.77 -15.65 -11.07
N ARG A 156 9.27 -16.51 -11.95
CA ARG A 156 10.52 -16.30 -12.71
C ARG A 156 10.19 -15.48 -13.95
N SER A 157 10.53 -14.20 -13.93
CA SER A 157 10.14 -13.23 -14.96
C SER A 157 10.66 -13.60 -16.35
N ALA A 158 11.86 -14.17 -16.44
CA ALA A 158 12.49 -14.60 -17.68
C ALA A 158 11.78 -15.78 -18.37
N GLU A 159 10.91 -16.52 -17.65
CA GLU A 159 10.17 -17.66 -18.20
C GLU A 159 8.81 -17.25 -18.79
N VAL A 160 8.42 -15.97 -18.64
CA VAL A 160 7.16 -15.48 -19.22
C VAL A 160 7.34 -15.26 -20.71
N GLY A 161 6.56 -16.02 -21.50
CA GLY A 161 6.43 -15.85 -22.94
C GLY A 161 5.46 -14.73 -23.32
N GLU A 162 4.44 -15.09 -24.11
CA GLU A 162 3.39 -14.14 -24.51
C GLU A 162 2.63 -13.62 -23.28
N VAL A 163 2.48 -12.30 -23.19
CA VAL A 163 1.80 -11.65 -22.07
C VAL A 163 0.32 -11.51 -22.37
N LEU A 164 -0.53 -11.86 -21.39
CA LEU A 164 -1.98 -11.75 -21.47
C LEU A 164 -2.40 -10.29 -21.70
N THR A 165 -3.07 -10.06 -22.84
CA THR A 165 -3.60 -8.75 -23.23
C THR A 165 -4.93 -8.92 -24.01
N PRO A 166 -6.01 -8.18 -23.66
CA PRO A 166 -6.14 -7.29 -22.51
C PRO A 166 -6.18 -8.06 -21.18
N GLN A 167 -5.67 -7.44 -20.11
CA GLN A 167 -5.75 -8.02 -18.76
C GLN A 167 -7.19 -7.95 -18.23
N PRO A 168 -7.74 -9.06 -17.69
CA PRO A 168 -9.07 -9.07 -17.13
C PRO A 168 -9.27 -8.01 -16.05
N GLN A 169 -10.44 -7.38 -16.06
CA GLN A 169 -10.84 -6.38 -15.08
C GLN A 169 -12.24 -6.71 -14.54
N PRO A 170 -12.52 -6.46 -13.26
CA PRO A 170 -13.86 -6.60 -12.72
C PRO A 170 -14.81 -5.60 -13.40
N VAL A 171 -16.07 -6.02 -13.63
CA VAL A 171 -17.07 -5.14 -14.25
C VAL A 171 -17.44 -3.98 -13.32
N VAL A 172 -17.54 -4.25 -12.02
CA VAL A 172 -17.75 -3.26 -10.96
C VAL A 172 -16.88 -3.58 -9.75
N VAL A 173 -16.61 -2.56 -8.93
CA VAL A 173 -15.83 -2.64 -7.69
C VAL A 173 -16.61 -2.07 -6.52
N GLY A 174 -16.38 -2.60 -5.31
CA GLY A 174 -17.09 -2.18 -4.10
C GLY A 174 -16.67 -0.81 -3.57
N SER A 175 -15.48 -0.33 -3.93
CA SER A 175 -14.96 0.99 -3.57
C SER A 175 -13.91 1.46 -4.57
N ASP A 176 -13.83 2.77 -4.80
CA ASP A 176 -12.82 3.42 -5.63
C ASP A 176 -11.39 3.12 -5.15
N GLY A 177 -11.19 3.03 -3.84
CA GLY A 177 -9.89 2.76 -3.22
C GLY A 177 -9.29 1.40 -3.56
N PHE A 178 -10.07 0.49 -4.18
CA PHE A 178 -9.56 -0.77 -4.70
C PHE A 178 -8.91 -0.66 -6.09
N VAL A 179 -9.14 0.47 -6.78
CA VAL A 179 -8.66 0.70 -8.14
C VAL A 179 -7.43 1.60 -8.07
N PRO A 180 -6.21 1.06 -8.22
CA PRO A 180 -5.00 1.86 -8.18
C PRO A 180 -4.85 2.72 -9.45
N GLU A 181 -4.30 3.93 -9.32
CA GLU A 181 -3.75 4.66 -10.46
C GLU A 181 -2.37 4.10 -10.85
N PRO A 182 -2.07 3.94 -12.15
CA PRO A 182 -0.78 3.42 -12.58
C PRO A 182 0.38 4.31 -12.15
N CYS A 183 1.32 3.74 -11.42
CA CYS A 183 2.50 4.42 -10.89
C CYS A 183 3.79 3.70 -11.27
N VAL A 184 4.81 4.49 -11.63
CA VAL A 184 6.21 4.05 -11.62
C VAL A 184 6.76 4.20 -10.21
N LEU A 185 7.73 3.37 -9.84
CA LEU A 185 8.32 3.38 -8.50
C LEU A 185 9.69 4.05 -8.50
N HIS A 186 10.04 4.67 -7.38
CA HIS A 186 11.34 5.29 -7.13
C HIS A 186 11.95 4.72 -5.84
N PRO A 187 12.43 3.46 -5.84
CA PRO A 187 12.81 2.77 -4.62
C PRO A 187 13.96 3.46 -3.87
N GLU A 188 13.79 3.63 -2.56
CA GLU A 188 14.77 4.19 -1.64
C GLU A 188 14.93 3.25 -0.44
N GLN A 189 16.12 2.67 -0.26
CA GLN A 189 16.42 1.88 0.92
C GLN A 189 16.84 2.79 2.08
N VAL A 190 16.12 2.71 3.19
CA VAL A 190 16.38 3.49 4.40
C VAL A 190 16.60 2.60 5.61
N VAL A 191 17.23 3.15 6.64
CA VAL A 191 17.34 2.52 7.95
C VAL A 191 16.04 2.74 8.71
N THR A 192 15.58 1.71 9.41
CA THR A 192 14.35 1.72 10.20
C THR A 192 14.57 0.97 11.51
N TYR A 193 13.66 1.18 12.46
CA TYR A 193 13.63 0.53 13.76
C TYR A 193 12.23 -0.04 14.05
N PRO A 194 12.09 -0.96 15.03
CA PRO A 194 10.79 -1.52 15.38
C PRO A 194 9.85 -0.49 15.99
N PHE A 195 8.55 -0.76 15.86
CA PHE A 195 7.51 -0.10 16.63
C PHE A 195 7.88 -0.08 18.12
N ALA A 196 7.72 1.07 18.80
CA ALA A 196 8.21 1.26 20.16
C ALA A 196 7.72 0.17 21.13
N GLY A 197 6.43 -0.20 21.03
CA GLY A 197 5.81 -1.25 21.84
C GLY A 197 6.32 -2.68 21.60
N LEU A 198 7.24 -2.89 20.66
CA LEU A 198 7.95 -4.17 20.45
C LEU A 198 9.37 -4.19 21.02
N LEU A 199 9.86 -3.05 21.55
CA LEU A 199 11.15 -2.96 22.19
C LEU A 199 11.09 -3.47 23.64
N PRO A 200 12.25 -3.77 24.28
CA PRO A 200 12.29 -4.02 25.72
C PRO A 200 11.59 -2.92 26.51
N GLU A 201 10.86 -3.30 27.56
CA GLU A 201 10.00 -2.39 28.34
C GLU A 201 10.75 -1.16 28.87
N ASP A 202 11.99 -1.35 29.33
CA ASP A 202 12.85 -0.27 29.84
C ASP A 202 13.29 0.70 28.74
N LEU A 203 13.54 0.20 27.53
CA LEU A 203 13.88 1.03 26.38
C LEU A 203 12.64 1.78 25.86
N CYS A 204 11.48 1.11 25.78
CA CYS A 204 10.21 1.74 25.41
C CYS A 204 9.87 2.90 26.35
N ALA A 205 9.87 2.67 27.67
CA ALA A 205 9.54 3.70 28.66
C ALA A 205 10.48 4.90 28.60
N ARG A 206 11.75 4.71 28.24
CA ARG A 206 12.72 5.80 28.04
C ARG A 206 12.49 6.59 26.76
N ILE A 207 12.02 5.93 25.71
CA ILE A 207 11.61 6.57 24.46
C ILE A 207 10.34 7.38 24.71
N ASP A 208 9.35 6.82 25.37
CA ASP A 208 8.08 7.49 25.69
C ASP A 208 8.33 8.75 26.53
N ALA A 209 9.14 8.65 27.60
CA ALA A 209 9.50 9.80 28.42
C ALA A 209 10.31 10.87 27.65
N TRP A 210 11.04 10.47 26.60
CA TRP A 210 11.73 11.41 25.74
C TRP A 210 10.77 12.09 24.78
N ASP A 211 9.87 11.35 24.12
CA ASP A 211 8.83 11.88 23.24
C ASP A 211 7.93 12.87 24.01
N GLU A 212 7.49 12.52 25.23
CA GLU A 212 6.71 13.41 26.12
C GLU A 212 7.46 14.72 26.42
N ALA A 213 8.76 14.63 26.74
CA ALA A 213 9.58 15.82 27.01
C ALA A 213 9.77 16.71 25.77
N GLN A 214 9.78 16.12 24.56
CA GLN A 214 9.86 16.86 23.30
C GLN A 214 8.55 17.59 23.00
N GLU A 215 7.41 16.96 23.27
CA GLU A 215 6.08 17.58 23.12
C GLU A 215 5.87 18.72 24.13
N GLU A 216 6.25 18.53 25.40
CA GLU A 216 6.14 19.55 26.46
C GLU A 216 7.01 20.78 26.21
N ALA A 217 8.18 20.60 25.59
CA ALA A 217 9.04 21.71 25.20
C ALA A 217 8.37 22.64 24.17
N GLY A 218 7.35 22.13 23.45
CA GLY A 218 6.56 22.83 22.45
C GLY A 218 7.36 23.20 21.21
N PRO A 219 6.68 23.62 20.12
CA PRO A 219 7.37 24.27 19.01
C PRO A 219 8.07 25.52 19.55
N SER A 220 9.32 25.75 19.15
CA SER A 220 10.03 26.93 19.62
C SER A 220 9.23 28.20 19.26
N THR A 221 9.34 29.25 20.07
CA THR A 221 8.73 30.56 19.78
C THR A 221 9.29 31.22 18.52
N ASP A 222 10.39 30.71 17.97
CA ASP A 222 10.88 31.08 16.66
C ASP A 222 10.07 30.32 15.61
N GLY A 223 9.32 31.04 14.78
CA GLY A 223 8.52 30.49 13.66
C GLY A 223 9.33 29.83 12.54
N ASN A 224 10.59 29.48 12.81
CA ASN A 224 11.54 28.81 11.93
C ASN A 224 12.16 27.56 12.58
N ALA A 225 11.71 27.17 13.78
CA ALA A 225 12.16 25.92 14.40
C ALA A 225 11.36 24.72 13.89
N ALA A 226 12.07 23.60 13.76
CA ALA A 226 11.47 22.32 13.41
C ALA A 226 10.45 21.90 14.47
N GLU A 227 9.36 21.27 14.02
CA GLU A 227 8.40 20.61 14.90
C GLU A 227 9.11 19.56 15.77
N PRO A 228 8.61 19.30 16.99
CA PRO A 228 9.19 18.30 17.87
C PRO A 228 9.15 16.93 17.17
N ILE A 229 10.33 16.32 17.04
CA ILE A 229 10.46 14.96 16.49
C ILE A 229 10.08 13.92 17.55
N GLY A 230 9.40 12.87 17.13
CA GLY A 230 9.08 11.69 17.93
C GLY A 230 9.72 10.43 17.39
N TYR A 231 9.98 9.45 18.26
CA TYR A 231 10.60 8.20 17.82
C TYR A 231 9.73 7.46 16.80
N GLN A 232 8.44 7.30 17.11
CA GLN A 232 7.55 6.46 16.32
C GLN A 232 7.32 7.02 14.90
N TYR A 233 7.15 8.34 14.78
CA TYR A 233 6.77 8.98 13.52
C TYR A 233 7.96 9.53 12.73
N ASP A 234 9.08 9.89 13.36
CA ASP A 234 10.22 10.52 12.65
C ASP A 234 11.46 9.64 12.55
N LEU A 235 11.61 8.64 13.42
CA LEU A 235 12.86 7.88 13.55
C LEU A 235 12.70 6.38 13.29
N SER A 236 11.50 5.83 13.52
CA SER A 236 11.26 4.39 13.56
C SER A 236 10.81 3.82 12.22
N ILE A 237 9.53 3.95 11.88
CA ILE A 237 8.92 3.31 10.71
C ILE A 237 8.47 4.42 9.74
N PRO A 238 9.02 4.47 8.51
CA PRO A 238 8.56 5.44 7.53
C PRO A 238 7.13 5.09 7.06
N PRO A 239 6.29 6.11 6.77
CA PRO A 239 4.99 5.91 6.12
C PRO A 239 5.16 5.49 4.66
N GLY A 240 4.04 5.15 4.02
CA GLY A 240 3.96 4.92 2.60
C GLY A 240 4.20 3.48 2.18
N TRP A 241 4.15 3.27 0.86
CA TRP A 241 4.39 1.96 0.27
C TRP A 241 5.84 1.53 0.48
N ARG A 242 6.04 0.35 1.10
CA ARG A 242 7.38 -0.11 1.48
C ARG A 242 7.50 -1.62 1.54
N VAL A 243 8.71 -2.12 1.32
CA VAL A 243 9.04 -3.55 1.33
C VAL A 243 10.04 -3.84 2.43
N GLY A 244 9.79 -4.92 3.18
CA GLY A 244 10.60 -5.29 4.34
C GLY A 244 10.53 -4.27 5.48
N GLY A 245 11.49 -4.36 6.41
CA GLY A 245 11.50 -3.56 7.64
C GLY A 245 10.56 -4.10 8.72
N PHE A 246 9.96 -3.19 9.47
CA PHE A 246 9.12 -3.50 10.62
C PHE A 246 7.67 -3.07 10.39
N ALA A 247 6.70 -3.86 10.86
CA ALA A 247 5.30 -3.48 10.78
C ALA A 247 4.97 -2.40 11.82
N SER A 248 4.13 -1.43 11.45
CA SER A 248 3.53 -0.53 12.43
C SER A 248 2.50 -1.29 13.26
N TRP A 249 2.22 -0.80 14.46
CA TRP A 249 1.17 -1.32 15.34
C TRP A 249 0.40 -0.17 16.00
N HIS A 250 0.11 0.87 15.21
CA HIS A 250 -0.41 2.13 15.74
C HIS A 250 -1.92 2.12 15.99
N ALA A 251 -2.71 1.30 15.27
CA ALA A 251 -4.15 1.14 15.55
C ALA A 251 -4.51 -0.04 16.46
N THR A 252 -3.64 -1.05 16.59
CA THR A 252 -3.93 -2.24 17.39
C THR A 252 -2.73 -2.67 18.20
N ASP A 253 -2.96 -3.27 19.37
CA ASP A 253 -1.89 -3.89 20.16
C ASP A 253 -1.12 -4.92 19.31
N PRO A 254 0.23 -4.96 19.39
CA PRO A 254 1.01 -5.95 18.67
C PRO A 254 0.64 -7.38 19.06
N TYR A 255 0.48 -8.25 18.05
CA TYR A 255 0.21 -9.66 18.29
C TYR A 255 1.06 -10.58 17.39
N PRO A 256 1.29 -11.84 17.80
CA PRO A 256 2.14 -12.76 17.03
C PRO A 256 1.62 -13.04 15.62
N MET A 257 2.46 -12.70 14.63
CA MET A 257 2.26 -13.02 13.23
C MET A 257 2.98 -14.33 12.86
N ASP A 258 2.53 -15.45 13.41
CA ASP A 258 3.11 -16.76 13.12
C ASP A 258 2.56 -17.36 11.81
N CYS A 259 3.42 -18.07 11.08
CA CYS A 259 3.04 -18.85 9.91
C CYS A 259 2.08 -19.99 10.30
N GLN A 260 0.98 -20.14 9.57
CA GLN A 260 -0.01 -21.18 9.85
C GLN A 260 0.50 -22.60 9.57
N THR A 261 1.48 -22.75 8.66
CA THR A 261 2.05 -24.06 8.29
C THR A 261 3.15 -24.52 9.24
N CYS A 262 4.17 -23.67 9.46
CA CYS A 262 5.40 -24.07 10.18
C CYS A 262 5.59 -23.36 11.53
N ARG A 263 4.66 -22.48 11.92
CA ARG A 263 4.69 -21.72 13.18
C ARG A 263 5.86 -20.75 13.34
N THR A 264 6.76 -20.64 12.37
CA THR A 264 7.83 -19.63 12.38
C THR A 264 7.22 -18.21 12.38
N PRO A 265 7.71 -17.30 13.23
CA PRO A 265 7.33 -15.88 13.17
C PRO A 265 7.58 -15.31 11.78
N MET A 266 6.54 -14.74 11.19
CA MET A 266 6.58 -14.17 9.84
C MET A 266 7.27 -12.81 9.86
N ARG A 267 7.80 -12.40 8.72
CA ARG A 267 8.41 -11.08 8.52
C ARG A 267 7.50 -10.21 7.67
N LEU A 268 7.53 -8.91 7.89
CA LEU A 268 6.88 -7.97 7.00
C LEU A 268 7.47 -8.12 5.59
N LEU A 269 6.58 -8.33 4.62
CA LEU A 269 6.92 -8.43 3.20
C LEU A 269 6.67 -7.10 2.51
N LEU A 270 5.45 -6.57 2.61
CA LEU A 270 4.99 -5.38 1.91
C LEU A 270 4.00 -4.63 2.80
N THR A 271 4.14 -3.33 2.87
CA THR A 271 3.12 -2.42 3.39
C THR A 271 2.50 -1.67 2.21
N ILE A 272 1.17 -1.70 2.15
CA ILE A 272 0.33 -0.98 1.21
C ILE A 272 -0.33 0.14 2.01
N ASP A 273 0.14 1.37 1.81
CA ASP A 273 -0.36 2.52 2.55
C ASP A 273 -1.38 3.30 1.71
N SER A 274 -2.35 3.91 2.38
CA SER A 274 -3.27 4.86 1.73
C SER A 274 -2.57 6.19 1.41
N SER A 275 -1.47 6.53 2.09
CA SER A 275 -0.72 7.77 1.89
C SER A 275 0.80 7.56 2.03
N GLU A 276 1.59 8.23 1.19
CA GLU A 276 3.06 8.19 1.22
C GLU A 276 3.67 9.02 2.37
N TRP A 277 2.92 10.02 2.84
CA TRP A 277 3.20 10.83 4.02
C TRP A 277 1.93 11.56 4.44
N ASP A 278 1.93 12.14 5.63
CA ASP A 278 0.84 12.93 6.19
C ASP A 278 1.37 14.17 6.93
N GLY A 279 0.50 14.84 7.69
CA GLY A 279 0.92 16.00 8.49
C GLY A 279 1.85 15.66 9.65
N GLY A 280 1.84 14.42 10.14
CA GLY A 280 2.65 13.98 11.29
C GLY A 280 3.95 13.27 10.91
N SER A 281 4.18 13.02 9.62
CA SER A 281 5.36 12.34 9.09
C SER A 281 6.20 13.23 8.17
N GLY A 282 6.22 14.54 8.46
CA GLY A 282 6.91 15.55 7.66
C GLY A 282 8.41 15.27 7.47
N SER A 283 9.07 14.64 8.44
CA SER A 283 10.48 14.23 8.34
C SER A 283 10.74 13.17 7.27
N TRP A 284 9.74 12.34 6.93
CA TRP A 284 9.81 11.32 5.89
C TRP A 284 9.41 11.83 4.51
N LYS A 285 8.86 13.04 4.42
CA LYS A 285 8.47 13.64 3.16
C LYS A 285 9.69 13.71 2.21
N PRO A 286 9.57 13.19 0.97
CA PRO A 286 10.68 13.24 0.02
C PRO A 286 11.18 14.67 -0.19
N ARG A 287 12.48 14.85 -0.39
CA ARG A 287 13.10 16.19 -0.52
C ARG A 287 12.56 16.93 -1.74
N GLU A 288 12.31 16.20 -2.81
CA GLU A 288 11.71 16.72 -4.04
C GLU A 288 10.27 17.23 -3.86
N ASP A 289 9.58 16.81 -2.80
CA ASP A 289 8.17 17.15 -2.56
C ASP A 289 7.98 18.17 -1.44
N GLN A 290 9.04 18.70 -0.83
CA GLN A 290 8.94 19.53 0.38
C GLN A 290 7.94 20.69 0.22
N ASP A 291 7.87 21.31 -0.96
CA ASP A 291 6.99 22.44 -1.26
C ASP A 291 5.57 22.03 -1.72
N LEU A 292 5.29 20.74 -1.89
CA LEU A 292 3.98 20.25 -2.33
C LEU A 292 2.99 20.12 -1.17
N PRO A 293 1.70 20.42 -1.36
CA PRO A 293 0.69 20.16 -0.33
C PRO A 293 0.50 18.65 -0.13
N THR A 294 0.24 18.20 1.10
CA THR A 294 -0.02 16.77 1.38
C THR A 294 -1.24 16.27 0.60
N HIS A 295 -2.33 17.02 0.62
CA HIS A 295 -3.56 16.67 -0.08
C HIS A 295 -3.30 16.52 -1.59
N ARG A 296 -3.59 15.32 -2.14
CA ARG A 296 -3.39 14.87 -3.53
C ARG A 296 -1.97 14.52 -3.95
N CYS A 297 -0.94 15.06 -3.29
CA CYS A 297 0.43 14.71 -3.65
C CYS A 297 0.92 13.48 -2.89
N ALA A 298 0.37 13.23 -1.69
CA ALA A 298 0.75 12.09 -0.87
C ALA A 298 -0.02 10.79 -1.21
N THR A 299 -1.05 10.83 -2.05
CA THR A 299 -1.87 9.64 -2.39
C THR A 299 -1.78 9.27 -3.87
N PRO A 300 -0.58 9.12 -4.46
CA PRO A 300 -0.39 8.97 -5.92
C PRO A 300 -1.02 7.69 -6.48
N THR A 301 -1.13 6.64 -5.66
CA THR A 301 -1.72 5.36 -6.06
C THR A 301 -3.25 5.38 -6.00
N GLU A 302 -3.84 6.35 -5.29
CA GLU A 302 -5.28 6.42 -4.99
C GLU A 302 -5.87 5.14 -4.35
N VAL A 303 -4.99 4.29 -3.81
CA VAL A 303 -5.35 3.11 -3.06
C VAL A 303 -5.81 3.54 -1.68
N THR A 304 -6.88 2.94 -1.17
CA THR A 304 -7.37 3.21 0.19
C THR A 304 -7.62 1.90 0.92
N VAL A 305 -6.90 1.71 2.01
CA VAL A 305 -7.08 0.60 2.95
C VAL A 305 -7.92 1.10 4.12
N GLY A 306 -8.94 0.34 4.52
CA GLY A 306 -9.72 0.66 5.72
C GLY A 306 -10.28 2.09 5.70
N ARG A 307 -9.91 2.87 6.72
CA ARG A 307 -10.26 4.29 6.87
C ARG A 307 -9.06 5.20 6.61
N PHE A 308 -8.36 4.97 5.50
CA PHE A 308 -7.09 5.61 5.14
C PHE A 308 -5.91 5.12 5.99
N ASP A 309 -5.95 3.82 6.32
CA ASP A 309 -4.97 3.10 7.13
C ASP A 309 -3.87 2.47 6.22
N GLU A 310 -2.96 1.68 6.80
CA GLU A 310 -2.01 0.84 6.07
C GLU A 310 -2.36 -0.66 6.16
N LEU A 311 -2.03 -1.43 5.12
CA LEU A 311 -2.13 -2.89 5.09
C LEU A 311 -0.72 -3.49 5.13
N ASN A 312 -0.41 -4.19 6.21
CA ASN A 312 0.83 -4.95 6.36
C ASN A 312 0.63 -6.40 5.90
N LEU A 313 1.40 -6.84 4.91
CA LEU A 313 1.47 -8.22 4.43
C LEU A 313 2.71 -8.90 4.98
N PHE A 314 2.54 -10.09 5.54
CA PHE A 314 3.60 -10.87 6.16
C PHE A 314 3.85 -12.16 5.39
N ALA A 315 5.12 -12.52 5.25
CA ALA A 315 5.57 -13.75 4.60
C ALA A 315 6.40 -14.62 5.56
N CYS A 316 6.30 -15.93 5.38
CA CYS A 316 7.10 -16.89 6.13
C CYS A 316 8.56 -16.82 5.64
N PRO A 317 9.54 -16.60 6.54
CA PRO A 317 10.94 -16.52 6.13
C PRO A 317 11.55 -17.87 5.76
N THR A 318 10.95 -18.98 6.23
CA THR A 318 11.40 -20.34 5.93
C THR A 318 10.97 -20.80 4.54
N ASP A 319 9.78 -20.39 4.11
CA ASP A 319 9.21 -20.75 2.82
C ASP A 319 8.22 -19.66 2.38
N PRO A 320 8.58 -18.80 1.41
CA PRO A 320 7.70 -17.73 0.91
C PRO A 320 6.44 -18.24 0.18
N SER A 321 6.34 -19.55 -0.10
CA SER A 321 5.14 -20.16 -0.68
C SER A 321 4.06 -20.48 0.36
N HIS A 322 4.41 -20.52 1.65
CA HIS A 322 3.44 -20.69 2.72
C HIS A 322 2.38 -19.57 2.72
N PRO A 323 1.17 -19.84 3.26
CA PRO A 323 0.11 -18.83 3.33
C PRO A 323 0.58 -17.54 3.99
N HIS A 324 0.30 -16.43 3.32
CA HIS A 324 0.58 -15.10 3.81
C HIS A 324 -0.43 -14.71 4.89
N ARG A 325 -0.04 -13.82 5.80
CA ARG A 325 -0.95 -13.20 6.77
C ARG A 325 -0.91 -11.70 6.58
N TRP A 326 -1.92 -11.01 7.07
CA TRP A 326 -1.98 -9.55 6.96
C TRP A 326 -2.62 -8.93 8.19
N SER A 327 -2.35 -7.65 8.41
CA SER A 327 -3.03 -6.79 9.38
C SER A 327 -3.28 -5.41 8.76
N ILE A 328 -4.39 -4.77 9.13
CA ILE A 328 -4.63 -3.36 8.83
C ILE A 328 -4.23 -2.59 10.08
N GLN A 329 -3.44 -1.53 9.92
CA GLN A 329 -2.90 -0.72 11.01
C GLN A 329 -3.14 0.74 10.74
#